data_AF-M1BLD5-F1
#
_entry.id   AF-M1BLD5-F1
#
_cell.length_a   1.000
_cell.length_b   1.000
_cell.length_c   1.000
_cell.angle_alpha   90.00
_cell.angle_beta   90.00
_cell.angle_gamma   90.00
#
_symmetry.space_group_name_H-M   'P 1'
#
loop_
_entity.id
_entity.type
_entity.pdbx_description
1 polymer ?
#
loop_
_entity_poly.entity_id
_entity_poly.type
_entity_poly.pdbx_seq_one_letter_code
_entity_poly.pdbx_strand_id
1 'polypeptide(L)'
;MNEEEKIAACVTCRNRIHEECLMAWKRSNSRRKSISCVLCRARWRDVRNELEGDKYLNLSSYIISNVENEIGENHQHRCRD
;
A
#
# COMPACT_ATOMS: atom_id res chain seq x y z
N MET A 1 12.86 -1.70 30.01
CA MET A 1 13.33 -1.00 28.80
C MET A 1 14.50 -1.80 28.24
N ASN A 2 14.24 -2.85 27.46
CA ASN A 2 15.21 -3.67 26.71
C ASN A 2 14.45 -4.74 25.93
N GLU A 3 13.59 -4.30 25.03
CA GLU A 3 12.99 -5.10 23.98
C GLU A 3 13.03 -4.19 22.75
N GLU A 4 13.35 -4.72 21.57
CA GLU A 4 13.56 -3.93 20.35
C GLU A 4 12.28 -3.16 19.99
N GLU A 5 12.11 -1.97 20.57
CA GLU A 5 10.93 -1.14 20.38
C GLU A 5 10.89 -0.72 18.91
N LYS A 6 9.93 -1.29 18.18
CA LYS A 6 9.78 -1.00 16.76
C LYS A 6 9.46 0.49 16.59
N ILE A 7 10.33 1.17 15.84
CA ILE A 7 10.20 2.59 15.54
C ILE A 7 9.53 2.75 14.17
N ALA A 8 8.46 3.53 14.12
CA ALA A 8 7.87 4.04 12.89
C ALA A 8 8.45 5.43 12.58
N ALA A 9 8.73 5.70 11.30
CA ALA A 9 9.24 6.99 10.85
C ALA A 9 8.32 7.62 9.80
N CYS A 10 8.05 8.92 9.92
CA CYS A 10 7.30 9.64 8.91
C CYS A 10 8.08 9.66 7.58
N VAL A 11 7.45 9.26 6.48
CA VAL A 11 8.08 9.23 5.15
C VAL A 11 8.57 10.62 4.70
N THR A 12 7.89 11.69 5.11
CA THR A 12 8.21 13.05 4.66
C THR A 12 9.31 13.73 5.48
N CYS A 13 9.19 13.74 6.81
CA CYS A 13 10.12 14.47 7.69
C CYS A 13 10.99 13.57 8.58
N ARG A 14 10.87 12.25 8.45
CA ARG A 14 11.59 11.25 9.25
C ARG A 14 11.38 11.36 10.76
N ASN A 15 10.28 12.00 11.20
CA ASN A 15 9.88 12.00 12.60
C ASN A 15 9.75 10.55 13.12
N ARG A 16 10.51 10.19 14.15
CA ARG A 16 10.56 8.84 14.73
C ARG A 16 9.61 8.77 15.92
N ILE A 17 8.77 7.75 15.95
CA ILE A 17 7.85 7.46 17.05
C ILE A 17 7.78 5.95 17.26
N HIS A 18 7.41 5.50 18.45
CA HIS A 18 7.19 4.07 18.68
C HIS A 18 5.95 3.60 17.89
N GLU A 19 6.03 2.40 17.32
CA GLU A 19 4.92 1.78 16.59
C GLU A 19 3.68 1.64 17.49
N GLU A 20 3.88 1.31 18.77
CA GLU A 20 2.81 1.27 19.77
C GLU A 20 2.11 2.62 19.98
N CYS A 21 2.88 3.71 20.04
CA CYS A 21 2.36 5.07 20.20
C CYS A 21 1.59 5.49 18.94
N LEU A 22 2.08 5.13 17.74
CA LEU A 22 1.36 5.35 16.49
C LEU A 22 0.04 4.58 16.44
N MET A 23 0.02 3.33 16.88
CA MET A 23 -1.18 2.49 16.93
C MET A 23 -2.18 2.96 17.99
N ALA A 24 -1.72 3.37 19.17
CA ALA A 24 -2.54 4.00 20.18
C ALA A 24 -3.19 5.28 19.63
N TRP A 25 -2.40 6.13 18.98
CA TRP A 25 -2.91 7.34 18.34
C TRP A 25 -3.94 7.04 17.24
N LYS A 26 -3.70 6.01 16.40
CA LYS A 26 -4.68 5.53 15.42
C LYS A 26 -6.02 5.18 16.07
N ARG A 27 -5.98 4.42 17.17
CA ARG A 27 -7.16 4.00 17.93
C ARG A 27 -7.90 5.20 18.52
N SER A 28 -7.19 6.13 19.17
CA SER A 28 -7.79 7.36 19.71
C SER A 28 -8.39 8.26 18.63
N ASN A 29 -7.85 8.21 17.42
CA ASN A 29 -8.30 9.00 16.27
C ASN A 29 -9.28 8.23 15.36
N SER A 30 -9.99 7.22 15.88
CA SER A 30 -10.87 6.31 15.13
C SER A 30 -11.92 7.00 14.24
N ARG A 31 -12.31 8.25 14.55
CA ARG A 31 -13.21 9.05 13.70
C ARG A 31 -12.58 9.53 12.39
N ARG A 32 -11.25 9.52 12.25
CA ARG A 32 -10.54 9.94 11.03
C ARG A 32 -9.92 8.75 10.33
N LYS A 33 -10.15 8.67 9.01
CA LYS A 33 -9.66 7.61 8.12
C LYS A 33 -8.13 7.58 8.00
N SER A 34 -7.42 8.64 8.40
CA SER A 34 -5.96 8.73 8.30
C SER A 34 -5.32 9.50 9.47
N ILE A 35 -4.10 9.10 9.83
CA ILE A 35 -3.25 9.79 10.82
C ILE A 35 -2.33 10.76 10.07
N SER A 36 -2.04 11.92 10.66
CA SER A 36 -1.09 12.90 10.14
C SER A 36 0.12 13.02 11.06
N CYS A 37 1.30 13.30 10.53
CA CYS A 37 2.51 13.55 11.31
C CYS A 37 2.36 14.78 12.20
N VAL A 38 2.77 14.70 13.48
CA VAL A 38 2.72 15.85 14.40
C VAL A 38 3.63 16.99 13.96
N LEU A 39 4.74 16.70 13.27
CA LEU A 39 5.72 17.71 12.86
C LEU A 39 5.34 18.35 11.53
N CYS A 40 5.19 17.54 10.47
CA CYS A 40 4.99 18.04 9.11
C CYS A 40 3.55 17.96 8.60
N ARG A 41 2.63 17.40 9.38
CA ARG A 41 1.20 17.17 9.02
C ARG A 41 0.94 16.29 7.79
N ALA A 42 1.98 15.82 7.12
CA ALA A 42 1.86 14.83 6.06
C ALA A 42 1.16 13.57 6.59
N ARG A 43 0.36 12.94 5.73
CA ARG A 43 -0.35 11.71 6.07
C ARG A 43 0.64 10.59 6.37
N TRP A 44 0.47 9.90 7.50
CA TRP A 44 1.19 8.66 7.77
C TRP A 44 0.76 7.61 6.75
N ARG A 45 1.73 7.13 5.98
CA ARG A 45 1.58 6.00 5.08
C ARG A 45 2.42 4.86 5.63
N ASP A 46 1.79 3.71 5.81
CA ASP A 46 2.49 2.54 6.30
C ASP A 46 3.17 1.88 5.10
N VAL A 47 4.50 1.99 5.04
CA VAL A 47 5.30 1.42 3.95
C VAL A 47 5.07 -0.08 3.82
N ARG A 48 4.77 -0.78 4.93
CA ARG A 48 4.48 -2.23 4.91
C ARG A 48 3.15 -2.53 4.22
N ASN A 49 2.17 -1.65 4.38
CA ASN A 49 0.83 -1.80 3.78
C ASN A 49 0.81 -1.37 2.30
N GLU A 50 1.67 -0.43 1.90
CA GLU A 50 1.81 -0.05 0.48
C GLU A 50 2.39 -1.20 -0.36
N LEU A 51 3.38 -1.94 0.18
CA LEU A 51 3.94 -3.13 -0.48
C LEU A 51 2.91 -4.26 -0.63
N GLU A 52 1.90 -4.33 0.24
CA GLU A 52 0.83 -5.33 0.15
C GLU A 52 -0.28 -4.93 -0.84
N GLY A 53 -0.40 -3.63 -1.17
CA GLY A 53 -1.35 -3.12 -2.18
C GLY A 53 -0.95 -3.45 -3.63
N ASP A 54 0.35 -3.60 -3.90
CA ASP A 54 0.90 -3.92 -5.22
C ASP A 54 1.10 -5.43 -5.43
N LYS A 55 0.37 -6.27 -4.70
CA LYS A 55 0.52 -7.75 -4.73
C LYS A 55 0.19 -8.38 -6.09
N TYR A 56 -0.46 -7.64 -6.97
CA TYR A 56 -0.83 -8.12 -8.30
C TYR A 56 -0.34 -7.15 -9.37
N LEU A 57 0.80 -7.48 -9.95
CA LEU A 57 1.25 -6.90 -11.23
C LEU A 57 0.36 -7.46 -12.35
N ASN A 58 -0.17 -6.61 -13.21
CA ASN A 58 -0.91 -7.05 -14.38
C ASN A 58 0.08 -7.53 -15.46
N LEU A 59 0.16 -8.85 -15.68
CA LEU A 59 1.01 -9.44 -16.72
C LEU A 59 0.41 -9.34 -18.14
N SER A 60 -0.86 -8.93 -18.31
CA SER A 60 -1.51 -8.89 -19.63
C SER A 60 -0.80 -7.97 -20.62
N SER A 61 -0.16 -6.91 -20.11
CA SER A 61 0.63 -5.97 -20.93
C SER A 61 1.88 -6.59 -21.54
N TYR A 62 2.46 -7.64 -20.92
CA TYR A 62 3.66 -8.33 -21.42
C TYR A 62 3.34 -9.50 -22.36
N ILE A 63 2.10 -9.99 -22.34
CA ILE A 63 1.65 -11.07 -23.21
C ILE A 63 1.47 -10.56 -24.65
N ILE A 64 1.10 -9.28 -24.84
CA ILE A 64 0.89 -8.67 -26.17
C ILE A 64 2.20 -8.62 -26.97
N SER A 65 3.35 -8.41 -26.32
CA SER A 65 4.64 -8.28 -26.98
C SER A 65 5.21 -9.58 -27.56
N ASN A 66 4.65 -10.74 -27.20
CA ASN A 66 5.10 -12.04 -27.68
C ASN A 66 4.12 -12.69 -28.68
N VAL A 67 3.00 -12.05 -28.98
CA VAL A 67 1.97 -12.53 -29.92
C VAL A 67 1.99 -11.69 -31.19
N GLU A 68 3.18 -11.51 -31.77
CA GLU A 68 3.29 -11.08 -33.17
C GLU A 68 3.51 -12.26 -34.12
N ASN A 69 3.63 -13.49 -33.61
CA ASN A 69 3.63 -14.69 -34.42
C ASN A 69 2.70 -15.75 -33.80
N GLU A 70 1.67 -16.09 -34.59
CA GLU A 70 0.86 -17.31 -34.54
C GLU A 70 -0.51 -17.27 -33.84
N ILE A 71 -1.53 -17.14 -34.70
CA ILE A 71 -2.79 -17.91 -34.74
C ILE A 71 -3.88 -17.58 -33.71
N GLY A 72 -4.94 -16.92 -34.19
CA GLY A 72 -6.27 -17.52 -34.24
C GLY A 72 -7.10 -17.65 -32.95
N GLU A 73 -8.23 -16.92 -32.98
CA GLU A 73 -9.57 -17.35 -32.54
C GLU A 73 -10.07 -17.08 -31.10
N ASN A 74 -11.21 -16.38 -31.09
CA ASN A 74 -12.35 -16.50 -30.19
C ASN A 74 -12.17 -16.14 -28.70
N HIS A 75 -12.39 -14.85 -28.39
CA HIS A 75 -13.02 -14.47 -27.12
C HIS A 75 -14.36 -13.79 -27.41
N GLN A 76 -15.41 -14.62 -27.50
CA GLN A 76 -16.78 -14.14 -27.47
C GLN A 76 -17.01 -13.40 -26.16
N HIS A 77 -17.23 -12.09 -26.29
CA HIS A 77 -17.94 -11.29 -25.31
C HIS A 77 -19.29 -11.94 -25.01
N ARG A 78 -19.53 -12.26 -23.74
CA ARG A 78 -20.86 -12.23 -23.11
C ARG A 78 -20.72 -12.31 -21.59
N CYS A 79 -20.71 -11.16 -20.92
CA CYS A 79 -21.27 -11.10 -19.57
C CYS A 79 -22.79 -11.21 -19.74
N ARG A 80 -23.40 -12.18 -19.08
CA ARG A 80 -24.86 -12.35 -19.05
C ARG A 80 -25.34 -11.77 -17.72
N ASP A 81 -26.38 -10.94 -17.79
CA ASP A 81 -27.01 -10.24 -16.66
C ASP A 81 -27.48 -11.18 -15.53
#